data_AF-A0A1X7LY48-F1
#
_entry.id   AF-A0A1X7LY48-F1
#
_cell.length_a   1.000
_cell.length_b   1.000
_cell.length_c   1.000
_cell.angle_alpha   90.00
_cell.angle_beta   90.00
_cell.angle_gamma   90.00
#
_symmetry.space_group_name_H-M   'P 1'
#
loop_
_entity.id
_entity.type
_entity.pdbx_description
1 polymer ?
#
loop_
_entity_poly.entity_id
_entity_poly.type
_entity_poly.pdbx_seq_one_letter_code
_entity_poly.pdbx_strand_id
1 'polypeptide(L)' 'MNWYAIVKRYYDMGIYKIDPADPMYVGQFVQLGKITEEQYKEITNIDFEA' A
#
# COMPACT_ATOMS: atom_id res chain seq x y z
N MET A 1 16.34 0.14 0.72
CA MET A 1 15.25 0.41 1.69
C MET A 1 14.13 -0.58 1.40
N ASN A 2 13.63 -1.32 2.40
CA ASN A 2 12.55 -2.29 2.21
C ASN A 2 11.19 -1.58 2.33
N TRP A 3 10.67 -1.13 1.19
CA TRP A 3 9.40 -0.39 1.13
C TRP A 3 8.22 -1.25 1.57
N TYR A 4 8.16 -2.52 1.17
CA TYR A 4 7.11 -3.45 1.59
C TYR A 4 6.98 -3.51 3.13
N ALA A 5 8.10 -3.71 3.84
CA ALA A 5 8.06 -3.79 5.30
C ALA A 5 7.60 -2.49 5.97
N ILE A 6 7.94 -1.34 5.40
CA ILE A 6 7.53 -0.02 5.91
C ILE A 6 6.03 0.20 5.64
N VAL A 7 5.58 0.00 4.39
CA VAL A 7 4.18 0.20 4.01
C VAL A 7 3.29 -0.75 4.80
N LYS A 8 3.65 -2.03 4.91
CA LYS A 8 2.91 -3.00 5.72
C LYS A 8 2.78 -2.55 7.16
N ARG A 9 3.90 -2.16 7.81
CA ARG A 9 3.88 -1.71 9.21
C ARG A 9 2.96 -0.50 9.40
N TYR A 10 3.03 0.48 8.50
CA TYR A 10 2.25 1.71 8.63
C TYR A 10 0.76 1.48 8.29
N TYR A 11 0.46 0.54 7.39
CA TYR A 11 -0.90 0.08 7.15
C TYR A 11 -1.46 -0.67 8.36
N ASP A 12 -0.69 -1.59 8.96
CA ASP A 12 -1.07 -2.33 10.18
C ASP A 12 -1.29 -1.37 11.37
N MET A 13 -0.58 -0.23 11.41
CA MET A 13 -0.80 0.85 12.38
C MET A 13 -2.01 1.75 12.07
N GLY A 14 -2.68 1.53 10.93
CA GLY A 14 -3.80 2.34 10.46
C GLY A 14 -3.41 3.71 9.93
N ILE A 15 -2.12 3.97 9.66
CA ILE A 15 -1.64 5.24 9.07
C ILE A 15 -1.97 5.27 7.59
N TYR A 16 -1.52 4.27 6.84
CA TYR A 16 -1.87 4.16 5.43
C TYR A 16 -3.28 3.60 5.26
N LYS A 17 -3.97 4.10 4.24
CA LYS A 17 -5.38 3.85 3.98
C LYS A 17 -5.57 3.10 2.67
N ILE A 18 -6.70 2.43 2.58
CA ILE A 18 -7.12 1.72 1.38
C ILE A 18 -8.00 2.58 0.46
N ASP A 19 -8.50 3.71 0.97
CA ASP A 19 -9.31 4.64 0.19
C ASP A 19 -8.41 5.46 -0.75
N PRO A 20 -8.62 5.40 -2.08
CA PRO A 20 -7.88 6.22 -3.04
C PRO A 20 -8.04 7.73 -2.86
N ALA A 21 -9.12 8.18 -2.21
CA ALA A 21 -9.33 9.60 -1.91
C ALA A 21 -8.50 10.07 -0.70
N ASP A 22 -7.95 9.15 0.10
CA ASP A 22 -7.13 9.50 1.25
C ASP A 22 -5.69 9.83 0.79
N PRO A 23 -5.07 10.92 1.27
CA PRO A 23 -3.70 11.25 0.92
C PRO A 23 -2.69 10.16 1.30
N MET A 24 -3.00 9.32 2.29
CA MET A 24 -2.21 8.19 2.75
C MET A 24 -2.59 6.87 2.06
N TYR A 25 -3.19 6.92 0.87
CA TYR A 25 -3.55 5.74 0.09
C TYR A 25 -2.35 4.82 -0.21
N VAL A 26 -2.46 3.54 0.16
CA VAL A 26 -1.42 2.51 -0.07
C VAL A 26 -1.13 2.32 -1.56
N GLY A 27 -2.12 2.47 -2.44
CA GLY A 27 -1.94 2.23 -3.87
C GLY A 27 -0.98 3.21 -4.55
N GLN A 28 -0.72 4.38 -3.94
CA GLN A 28 0.32 5.29 -4.44
C GLN A 28 1.71 4.64 -4.47
N PHE A 29 1.99 3.72 -3.53
CA PHE A 29 3.27 3.02 -3.50
C PHE A 29 3.42 2.02 -4.66
N VAL A 30 2.32 1.51 -5.20
CA VAL A 30 2.33 0.70 -6.43
C VAL A 30 2.64 1.59 -7.63
N GLN A 31 1.92 2.71 -7.77
CA GLN A 31 2.11 3.68 -8.86
C GLN A 31 3.53 4.27 -8.90
N LEU A 32 4.16 4.45 -7.73
CA LEU A 32 5.53 4.94 -7.59
C LEU A 32 6.60 3.84 -7.73
N GLY A 33 6.20 2.60 -8.02
CA GLY A 33 7.10 1.45 -8.16
C GLY A 33 7.86 1.09 -6.87
N LYS A 34 7.28 1.40 -5.71
CA LYS A 34 7.88 1.13 -4.38
C LYS A 34 7.49 -0.25 -3.86
N ILE A 35 6.28 -0.70 -4.16
CA ILE A 35 5.80 -2.06 -3.93
C ILE A 35 5.16 -2.60 -5.20
N THR A 36 5.04 -3.92 -5.32
CA THR A 36 4.32 -4.56 -6.44
C THR A 36 2.81 -4.68 -6.15
N GLU A 37 2.03 -5.04 -7.16
CA GLU A 37 0.59 -5.31 -7.00
C GLU A 37 0.33 -6.51 -6.08
N GLU A 38 1.19 -7.54 -6.11
CA GLU A 38 1.10 -8.68 -5.19
C GLU A 38 1.37 -8.25 -3.75
N GLN A 39 2.36 -7.38 -3.55
CA GLN A 39 2.66 -6.82 -2.24
C GLN A 39 1.53 -5.93 -1.73
N TYR A 40 0.89 -5.14 -2.59
CA TYR A 40 -0.32 -4.39 -2.26
C TYR A 40 -1.43 -5.33 -1.79
N LYS A 41 -1.67 -6.41 -2.53
CA LYS A 41 -2.67 -7.42 -2.20
C LYS A 41 -2.39 -8.12 -0.88
N GLU A 42 -1.14 -8.44 -0.59
CA GLU A 42 -0.74 -9.00 0.72
C GLU A 42 -0.98 -8.04 1.88
N ILE A 43 -0.74 -6.75 1.68
CA ILE A 43 -0.92 -5.72 2.73
C ILE A 43 -2.40 -5.47 2.99
N THR A 44 -3.19 -5.34 1.92
CA THR A 44 -4.56 -4.82 1.99
C THR A 44 -5.64 -5.90 1.90
N ASN A 45 -5.29 -7.12 1.47
CA ASN A 45 -6.21 -8.18 1.06
C ASN A 45 -7.15 -7.79 -0.10
N ILE A 46 -6.80 -6.79 -0.90
CA ILE A 46 -7.58 -6.33 -2.06
C ILE A 46 -6.70 -6.33 -3.31
N ASP A 47 -7.28 -6.70 -4.46
CA ASP A 47 -6.61 -6.58 -5.75
C ASP A 47 -6.40 -5.10 -6.11
N PHE A 48 -5.23 -4.78 -6.67
CA PHE A 48 -4.93 -3.42 -7.09
C PHE A 48 -5.70 -3.09 -8.37
N GLU A 49 -6.61 -2.12 -8.30
CA GLU A 49 -7.28 -1.54 -9.47
C GLU A 49 -6.68 -0.15 -9.71
N ALA A 50 -6.02 0.00 -10.86
CA ALA A 50 -5.25 1.20 -11.23
C ALA A 50 -6.13 2.40 -11.62
#